data_AF-A0A182TSK9-F1
#
_entry.id   AF-A0A182TSK9-F1
#
_cell.length_a   1.000
_cell.length_b   1.000
_cell.length_c   1.000
_cell.angle_alpha   90.00
_cell.angle_beta   90.00
_cell.angle_gamma   90.00
#
_symmetry.space_group_name_H-M   'P 1'
#
loop_
_entity.id
_entity.type
_entity.pdbx_description
1 polymer ?
#
loop_
_entity_poly.entity_id
_entity_poly.type
_entity_poly.pdbx_seq_one_letter_code
_entity_poly.pdbx_strand_id
1 'polypeptide(L)'
;MKPLYWTRILAPKSSSSSKNSSVMSTSFNDETDGGTASSLSSTTASETTADGVLTARLETACSSQPPSMEAEKRLGLWQELEETSLDNLDEFTELFSRQVIIPKLREKVEKPEKTVKILDCKRSQNVGIFAKSLHVEWDEIECAIYHCDTSVVSLEAMQKILEIKASDEELMQIRDYAESSLANNNNAIPLDQPEQFLLRISSISFFSERISCIVFQAEFEEHYKGVSRKLKTVKQTCEFLVESEELKHLFSIILTLGNFMNGGNRTRGQADGFGLEILSKLKDVKSADTNTTLLHFIIRTYISQCRKSGIILQEIKLPIPDPGDLDKSVLHDGDL
;
A
#
# COMPACT_ATOMS: atom_id res chain seq x y z
N MET A 1 10.03 21.27 7.09
CA MET A 1 9.23 21.03 8.31
C MET A 1 9.81 19.84 9.05
N LYS A 2 9.56 19.68 10.36
CA LYS A 2 9.82 18.42 11.05
C LYS A 2 8.64 17.46 10.80
N PRO A 3 8.82 16.13 10.79
CA PRO A 3 7.70 15.20 10.80
C PRO A 3 6.92 15.34 12.11
N LEU A 4 5.62 15.10 12.08
CA LEU A 4 4.78 14.97 13.27
C LEU A 4 4.63 13.48 13.59
N TYR A 5 5.05 13.07 14.78
CA TYR A 5 5.07 11.67 15.22
C TYR A 5 4.32 11.49 16.54
N TRP A 6 3.29 10.63 16.51
CA TRP A 6 2.43 10.35 17.64
C TRP A 6 3.08 9.33 18.59
N THR A 7 3.42 9.76 19.81
CA THR A 7 3.88 8.87 20.89
C THR A 7 2.73 8.65 21.88
N ARG A 8 2.54 7.42 22.37
CA ARG A 8 1.46 7.14 23.34
C ARG A 8 1.73 7.81 24.68
N ILE A 9 0.67 8.36 25.28
CA ILE A 9 0.71 8.98 26.61
C ILE A 9 0.96 7.89 27.67
N LEU A 10 1.70 8.24 28.73
CA LEU A 10 1.93 7.38 29.89
C LEU A 10 1.19 7.98 31.09
N ALA A 11 0.13 7.31 31.56
CA ALA A 11 -0.60 7.72 32.75
C ALA A 11 -0.21 6.85 33.96
N PRO A 12 0.03 7.45 35.15
CA PRO A 12 0.07 6.69 36.39
C PRO A 12 -1.34 6.15 36.70
N LYS A 13 -1.44 5.01 37.39
CA LYS A 13 -2.75 4.46 37.77
C LYS A 13 -3.48 5.39 38.73
N SER A 14 -4.71 5.76 38.40
CA SER A 14 -5.67 6.35 39.33
C SER A 14 -6.00 5.36 40.45
N SER A 15 -5.95 5.83 41.69
CA SER A 15 -6.12 5.01 42.90
C SER A 15 -7.56 5.04 43.39
N SER A 16 -8.43 4.25 42.75
CA SER A 16 -9.85 4.13 43.11
C SER A 16 -10.06 3.43 44.46
N SER A 17 -10.00 4.24 45.53
CA SER A 17 -10.74 4.12 46.80
C SER A 17 -10.71 2.77 47.56
N SER A 18 -10.02 2.78 48.71
CA SER A 18 -10.50 2.10 49.92
C SER A 18 -10.03 2.86 51.16
N LYS A 19 -10.95 3.14 52.09
CA LYS A 19 -10.66 3.88 53.33
C LYS A 19 -10.26 2.90 54.43
N ASN A 20 -9.23 3.24 55.21
CA ASN A 20 -9.34 3.26 56.67
C ASN A 20 -8.18 4.05 57.30
N SER A 21 -8.45 4.61 58.48
CA SER A 21 -7.56 5.52 59.20
C SER A 21 -6.92 4.87 60.42
N SER A 22 -5.65 5.17 60.68
CA SER A 22 -5.18 5.40 62.05
C SER A 22 -4.02 6.39 62.04
N VAL A 23 -3.86 7.13 63.14
CA VAL A 23 -2.81 8.14 63.32
C VAL A 23 -1.97 7.74 64.51
N MET A 24 -0.65 7.71 64.35
CA MET A 24 0.26 8.00 65.46
C MET A 24 1.61 8.53 64.97
N SER A 25 2.19 9.42 65.76
CA SER A 25 3.36 10.23 65.45
C SER A 25 4.47 10.05 66.49
N THR A 26 5.72 9.92 66.05
CA THR A 26 6.91 10.13 66.88
C THR A 26 8.06 10.66 66.03
N SER A 27 8.84 11.59 66.58
CA SER A 27 9.99 12.26 65.95
C SER A 27 11.31 11.52 66.24
N PHE A 28 12.39 11.81 65.49
CA PHE A 28 13.66 12.38 65.97
C PHE A 28 14.71 12.47 64.83
N ASN A 29 15.42 13.62 64.74
CA ASN A 29 16.89 13.82 64.72
C ASN A 29 17.85 12.69 64.25
N ASP A 30 19.04 12.93 63.65
CA ASP A 30 19.76 14.15 63.18
C ASP A 30 20.97 13.73 62.29
N GLU A 31 21.92 14.65 62.03
CA GLU A 31 23.28 14.50 61.43
C GLU A 31 23.30 14.24 59.90
N THR A 32 23.83 15.08 58.98
CA THR A 32 24.95 16.06 58.85
C THR A 32 26.22 15.53 58.17
N ASP A 33 26.35 15.75 56.86
CA ASP A 33 27.52 16.40 56.20
C ASP A 33 27.23 16.62 54.69
N GLY A 34 27.97 17.41 53.90
CA GLY A 34 29.15 18.23 54.25
C GLY A 34 29.95 18.70 53.03
N GLY A 35 29.57 19.82 52.40
CA GLY A 35 30.31 20.42 51.27
C GLY A 35 30.20 19.67 49.92
N THR A 36 30.73 20.20 48.81
CA THR A 36 31.36 21.51 48.59
C THR A 36 31.12 21.94 47.13
N ALA A 37 30.95 23.24 46.87
CA ALA A 37 30.85 23.79 45.51
C ALA A 37 32.15 24.49 45.08
N SER A 38 32.52 24.37 43.81
CA SER A 38 33.52 25.23 43.17
C SER A 38 33.25 25.42 41.68
N SER A 39 33.00 26.67 41.28
CA SER A 39 33.00 27.10 39.89
C SER A 39 34.42 27.42 39.41
N LEU A 40 34.70 27.32 38.12
CA LEU A 40 35.82 28.02 37.48
C LEU A 40 35.51 28.33 36.00
N SER A 41 36.28 29.23 35.40
CA SER A 41 35.79 30.15 34.36
C SER A 41 36.60 30.20 33.05
N SER A 42 35.90 30.65 32.01
CA SER A 42 36.35 31.19 30.70
C SER A 42 37.79 31.70 30.51
N THR A 43 38.33 31.50 29.30
CA THR A 43 39.29 32.43 28.64
C THR A 43 39.13 32.40 27.11
N THR A 44 39.79 33.31 26.37
CA THR A 44 39.42 33.80 25.03
C THR A 44 40.59 33.98 24.04
N ALA A 45 40.34 33.81 22.73
CA ALA A 45 41.03 34.43 21.55
C ALA A 45 40.17 34.14 20.28
N SER A 46 40.00 34.95 19.22
CA SER A 46 40.86 35.90 18.46
C SER A 46 41.85 35.21 17.50
N GLU A 47 41.98 35.54 16.20
CA GLU A 47 41.26 36.51 15.33
C GLU A 47 41.07 35.96 13.86
N THR A 48 41.25 36.56 12.66
CA THR A 48 41.82 37.85 12.13
C THR A 48 41.37 38.10 10.64
N THR A 49 41.44 39.36 10.15
CA THR A 49 41.71 39.92 8.75
C THR A 49 41.52 39.11 7.43
N ALA A 50 41.31 39.66 6.21
CA ALA A 50 40.92 40.96 5.56
C ALA A 50 40.89 40.72 3.99
N ASP A 51 40.85 41.61 2.97
CA ASP A 51 40.75 43.08 2.73
C ASP A 51 40.36 43.37 1.23
N GLY A 52 40.17 44.65 0.81
CA GLY A 52 40.14 45.16 -0.60
C GLY A 52 38.79 45.09 -1.36
N VAL A 53 38.11 46.12 -1.93
CA VAL A 53 38.29 47.56 -2.32
C VAL A 53 38.62 47.83 -3.82
N LEU A 54 37.69 48.45 -4.60
CA LEU A 54 37.87 49.64 -5.50
C LEU A 54 36.74 49.93 -6.57
N THR A 55 35.97 51.00 -6.34
CA THR A 55 35.51 52.11 -7.25
C THR A 55 35.00 52.00 -8.71
N ALA A 56 33.92 52.80 -8.97
CA ALA A 56 33.57 53.59 -10.19
C ALA A 56 32.90 52.90 -11.41
N ARG A 57 32.05 53.56 -12.24
CA ARG A 57 31.54 54.97 -12.31
C ARG A 57 30.09 55.03 -12.90
N LEU A 58 29.45 56.21 -12.91
CA LEU A 58 28.05 56.44 -13.33
C LEU A 58 27.88 56.69 -14.85
N GLU A 59 26.67 56.44 -15.37
CA GLU A 59 26.01 57.35 -16.33
C GLU A 59 24.46 57.31 -16.26
N THR A 60 23.76 58.23 -16.93
CA THR A 60 22.53 58.91 -16.41
C THR A 60 21.21 58.64 -17.18
N ALA A 61 20.09 58.52 -16.44
CA ALA A 61 18.68 58.66 -16.88
C ALA A 61 18.11 57.58 -17.85
N CYS A 62 16.77 57.41 -18.00
CA CYS A 62 15.62 58.22 -17.57
C CYS A 62 14.42 57.37 -17.07
N SER A 63 13.40 58.05 -16.53
CA SER A 63 12.25 57.50 -15.79
C SER A 63 11.32 56.57 -16.57
N SER A 64 10.90 55.47 -15.94
CA SER A 64 9.48 55.03 -15.89
C SER A 64 9.30 53.92 -14.84
N GLN A 65 8.71 54.26 -13.69
CA GLN A 65 8.33 53.26 -12.68
C GLN A 65 7.02 52.55 -13.10
N PRO A 66 6.96 51.21 -13.10
CA PRO A 66 5.68 50.52 -12.94
C PRO A 66 5.15 50.73 -11.50
N PRO A 67 3.83 50.69 -11.28
CA PRO A 67 3.28 50.83 -9.93
C PRO A 67 3.72 49.64 -9.07
N SER A 68 4.29 49.92 -7.90
CA SER A 68 4.60 48.90 -6.90
C SER A 68 3.30 48.42 -6.25
N MET A 69 2.70 47.36 -6.80
CA MET A 69 1.89 46.48 -5.97
C MET A 69 2.82 45.88 -4.94
N GLU A 70 2.64 46.25 -3.68
CA GLU A 70 3.34 45.65 -2.56
C GLU A 70 2.98 44.16 -2.55
N ALA A 71 3.97 43.31 -2.83
CA ALA A 71 3.77 41.88 -2.81
C ALA A 71 3.60 41.43 -1.36
N GLU A 72 2.35 41.40 -0.89
CA GLU A 72 1.96 40.82 0.39
C GLU A 72 2.70 39.50 0.57
N LYS A 73 3.63 39.48 1.53
CA LYS A 73 4.50 38.33 1.76
C LYS A 73 3.73 37.29 2.55
N ARG A 74 2.70 36.72 1.90
CA ARG A 74 1.81 35.69 2.45
C ARG A 74 2.65 34.64 3.13
N LEU A 75 2.34 34.44 4.41
CA LEU A 75 3.03 33.44 5.20
C LEU A 75 2.63 32.06 4.68
N GLY A 76 3.47 31.06 4.91
CA GLY A 76 3.03 29.69 4.67
C GLY A 76 1.97 29.33 5.70
N LEU A 77 0.92 28.60 5.32
CA LEU A 77 -0.16 28.16 6.22
C LEU A 77 0.33 27.72 7.63
N TRP A 78 1.43 26.97 7.67
CA TRP A 78 2.10 26.47 8.88
C TRP A 78 2.78 27.53 9.76
N GLN A 79 2.68 28.81 9.39
CA GLN A 79 3.14 30.00 10.13
C GLN A 79 1.96 30.89 10.53
N GLU A 80 0.76 30.61 10.01
CA GLU A 80 -0.52 31.27 10.35
C GLU A 80 -1.35 30.42 11.33
N LEU A 81 -0.97 29.15 11.53
CA LEU A 81 -1.59 28.23 12.48
C LEU A 81 -0.93 28.34 13.87
N GLU A 82 -1.70 28.81 14.85
CA GLU A 82 -1.35 28.76 16.27
C GLU A 82 -1.82 27.44 16.92
N GLU A 83 -1.22 27.05 18.05
CA GLU A 83 -1.63 25.84 18.78
C GLU A 83 -2.96 26.09 19.53
N THR A 84 -3.99 25.30 19.20
CA THR A 84 -5.31 25.42 19.81
C THR A 84 -5.30 24.95 21.27
N SER A 85 -5.75 25.80 22.20
CA SER A 85 -6.03 25.40 23.58
C SER A 85 -7.20 24.40 23.61
N LEU A 86 -7.01 23.24 24.26
CA LEU A 86 -8.00 22.18 24.36
C LEU A 86 -8.31 21.85 25.82
N ASP A 87 -9.53 22.18 26.25
CA ASP A 87 -9.97 22.03 27.64
C ASP A 87 -10.23 20.55 28.04
N ASN A 88 -10.27 19.62 27.07
CA ASN A 88 -10.52 18.19 27.28
C ASN A 88 -9.25 17.32 27.22
N LEU A 89 -8.07 17.90 27.47
CA LEU A 89 -6.79 17.19 27.42
C LEU A 89 -6.68 16.05 28.47
N ASP A 90 -7.42 16.14 29.58
CA ASP A 90 -7.51 15.07 30.59
C ASP A 90 -8.32 13.86 30.09
N GLU A 91 -9.46 14.08 29.40
CA GLU A 91 -10.24 13.02 28.75
C GLU A 91 -9.41 12.33 27.65
N PHE A 92 -8.71 13.12 26.84
CA PHE A 92 -7.76 12.60 25.85
C PHE A 92 -6.63 11.77 26.49
N THR A 93 -6.16 12.19 27.67
CA THR A 93 -5.15 11.45 28.45
C THR A 93 -5.70 10.12 28.99
N GLU A 94 -6.94 10.09 29.49
CA GLU A 94 -7.58 8.85 29.94
C GLU A 94 -7.80 7.87 28.78
N LEU A 95 -8.36 8.34 27.66
CA LEU A 95 -8.71 7.49 26.50
C LEU A 95 -7.50 6.95 25.74
N PHE A 96 -6.41 7.73 25.61
CA PHE A 96 -5.27 7.40 24.73
C PHE A 96 -3.96 7.07 25.45
N SER A 97 -3.94 7.06 26.78
CA SER A 97 -2.77 6.58 27.54
C SER A 97 -2.63 5.05 27.53
N ARG A 98 -1.40 4.57 27.76
CA ARG A 98 -1.15 3.18 28.16
C ARG A 98 -1.14 3.10 29.69
N GLN A 99 -2.03 2.28 30.26
CA GLN A 99 -1.84 1.80 31.62
C GLN A 99 -0.51 1.06 31.73
N VAL A 100 0.29 1.37 32.76
CA VAL A 100 1.52 0.65 33.06
C VAL A 100 1.18 -0.76 33.53
N ILE A 101 1.35 -1.73 32.64
CA ILE A 101 1.26 -3.15 32.98
C ILE A 101 2.50 -3.52 33.80
N ILE A 102 2.35 -3.51 35.12
CA ILE A 102 3.30 -4.18 36.01
C ILE A 102 3.37 -5.64 35.55
N PRO A 103 4.56 -6.20 35.24
CA PRO A 103 4.66 -7.58 34.80
C PRO A 103 4.11 -8.48 35.91
N LYS A 104 3.02 -9.22 35.62
CA LYS A 104 2.52 -10.27 36.52
C LYS A 104 3.71 -11.18 36.86
N LEU A 105 3.94 -11.41 38.15
CA LEU A 105 4.88 -12.43 38.58
C LEU A 105 4.45 -13.74 37.90
N ARG A 106 5.36 -14.37 37.15
CA ARG A 106 5.02 -15.64 36.48
C ARG A 106 4.71 -16.65 37.57
N GLU A 107 3.45 -17.06 37.66
CA GLU A 107 3.09 -18.26 38.40
C GLU A 107 3.95 -19.41 37.87
N LYS A 108 4.31 -20.36 38.75
CA LYS A 108 5.21 -21.43 38.40
C LYS A 108 4.56 -22.27 37.30
N VAL A 109 5.01 -22.06 36.06
CA VAL A 109 4.82 -23.02 34.98
C VAL A 109 5.27 -24.37 35.53
N GLU A 110 4.36 -25.33 35.51
CA GLU A 110 4.64 -26.68 35.99
C GLU A 110 5.82 -27.26 35.20
N LYS A 111 6.48 -28.30 35.73
CA LYS A 111 7.59 -28.92 34.99
C LYS A 111 7.09 -29.25 33.58
N PRO A 112 7.78 -28.81 32.51
CA PRO A 112 7.37 -29.19 31.16
C PRO A 112 7.34 -30.71 31.11
N GLU A 113 6.18 -31.25 30.74
CA GLU A 113 6.06 -32.67 30.48
C GLU A 113 7.10 -33.04 29.43
N LYS A 114 7.68 -34.24 29.55
CA LYS A 114 8.59 -34.71 28.52
C LYS A 114 7.77 -34.86 27.25
N THR A 115 8.19 -34.22 26.16
CA THR A 115 7.66 -34.44 24.83
C THR A 115 8.78 -34.91 23.90
N VAL A 116 8.44 -35.73 22.91
CA VAL A 116 9.36 -36.12 21.84
C VAL A 116 9.22 -35.17 20.67
N LYS A 117 10.37 -34.60 20.28
CA LYS A 117 10.53 -33.81 19.06
C LYS A 117 11.15 -34.69 17.99
N ILE A 118 10.58 -34.64 16.79
CA ILE A 118 11.02 -35.37 15.59
C ILE A 118 11.45 -34.36 14.53
N LEU A 119 10.73 -33.25 14.41
CA LEU A 119 11.07 -32.13 13.54
C LEU A 119 12.32 -31.40 14.04
N ASP A 120 13.07 -30.78 13.13
CA ASP A 120 14.17 -29.90 13.53
C ASP A 120 13.66 -28.69 14.34
N CYS A 121 14.53 -28.07 15.12
CA CYS A 121 14.17 -26.98 16.03
C CYS A 121 13.46 -25.79 15.33
N LYS A 122 13.89 -25.41 14.12
CA LYS A 122 13.30 -24.32 13.33
C LYS A 122 11.97 -24.73 12.72
N ARG A 123 11.86 -25.96 12.20
CA ARG A 123 10.61 -26.52 11.65
C ARG A 123 9.54 -26.68 12.73
N SER A 124 9.90 -27.30 13.86
CA SER A 124 9.09 -27.43 15.07
C SER A 124 8.62 -26.06 15.58
N GLN A 125 9.52 -25.07 15.63
CA GLN A 125 9.18 -23.69 16.02
C GLN A 125 8.21 -23.02 15.04
N ASN A 126 8.43 -23.11 13.72
CA ASN A 126 7.57 -22.48 12.72
C ASN A 126 6.14 -23.03 12.77
N VAL A 127 5.99 -24.36 12.77
CA VAL A 127 4.69 -25.04 12.87
C VAL A 127 4.03 -24.73 14.21
N GLY A 128 4.79 -24.77 15.31
CA GLY A 128 4.27 -24.48 16.65
C GLY A 128 3.84 -23.03 16.89
N ILE A 129 4.48 -22.06 16.22
CA ILE A 129 4.03 -20.66 16.22
C ILE A 129 2.73 -20.53 15.43
N PHE A 130 2.67 -21.09 14.22
CA PHE A 130 1.47 -21.01 13.38
C PHE A 130 0.26 -21.65 14.05
N ALA A 131 0.38 -22.90 14.53
CA ALA A 131 -0.72 -23.61 15.19
C ALA A 131 -1.25 -22.83 16.41
N LYS A 132 -0.38 -22.14 17.16
CA LYS A 132 -0.76 -21.29 18.30
C LYS A 132 -1.37 -19.96 17.90
N SER A 133 -1.09 -19.46 16.70
CA SER A 133 -1.68 -18.23 16.15
C SER A 133 -3.09 -18.41 15.57
N LEU A 134 -3.51 -19.65 15.30
CA LEU A 134 -4.87 -19.95 14.83
C LEU A 134 -5.93 -19.61 15.89
N HIS A 135 -5.65 -19.86 17.18
CA HIS A 135 -6.59 -19.68 18.30
C HIS A 135 -7.94 -20.44 18.14
N VAL A 136 -7.92 -21.57 17.42
CA VAL A 136 -9.06 -22.45 17.13
C VAL A 136 -8.68 -23.88 17.54
N GLU A 137 -9.61 -24.66 18.09
CA GLU A 137 -9.35 -26.03 18.55
C GLU A 137 -9.29 -27.03 17.38
N TRP A 138 -8.62 -28.18 17.58
CA TRP A 138 -8.42 -29.14 16.48
C TRP A 138 -9.73 -29.59 15.82
N ASP A 139 -10.72 -29.97 16.63
CA ASP A 139 -11.97 -30.53 16.10
C ASP A 139 -12.77 -29.45 15.31
N GLU A 140 -12.55 -28.17 15.60
CA GLU A 140 -13.10 -27.03 14.84
C GLU A 140 -12.36 -26.84 13.50
N ILE A 141 -11.03 -26.98 13.47
CA ILE A 141 -10.23 -26.96 12.22
C ILE A 141 -10.65 -28.11 11.30
N GLU A 142 -10.77 -29.33 11.84
CA GLU A 142 -11.21 -30.50 11.09
C GLU A 142 -12.64 -30.33 10.56
N CYS A 143 -13.55 -29.83 11.40
CA CYS A 143 -14.92 -29.50 11.00
C CYS A 143 -14.96 -28.45 9.88
N ALA A 144 -14.17 -27.38 9.98
CA ALA A 144 -14.10 -26.32 8.98
C ALA A 144 -13.62 -26.83 7.61
N ILE A 145 -12.64 -27.73 7.59
CA ILE A 145 -12.11 -28.34 6.34
C ILE A 145 -13.13 -29.32 5.72
N TYR A 146 -13.94 -30.03 6.53
CA TYR A 146 -15.00 -30.90 5.99
C TYR A 146 -16.22 -30.12 5.47
N HIS A 147 -16.57 -28.98 6.08
CA HIS A 147 -17.75 -28.18 5.74
C HIS A 147 -17.46 -26.93 4.90
N CYS A 148 -16.20 -26.69 4.53
CA CYS A 148 -15.73 -25.51 3.78
C CYS A 148 -15.99 -24.17 4.53
N ASP A 149 -15.93 -24.18 5.86
CA ASP A 149 -16.22 -23.00 6.68
C ASP A 149 -15.00 -22.07 6.81
N THR A 150 -14.99 -21.01 5.98
CA THR A 150 -13.95 -19.99 5.98
C THR A 150 -14.13 -18.91 7.06
N SER A 151 -15.15 -19.02 7.92
CA SER A 151 -15.37 -18.09 9.04
C SER A 151 -14.68 -18.56 10.34
N VAL A 152 -14.55 -19.88 10.53
CA VAL A 152 -13.79 -20.49 11.62
C VAL A 152 -12.28 -20.52 11.31
N VAL A 153 -11.90 -20.97 10.11
CA VAL A 153 -10.50 -20.96 9.64
C VAL A 153 -10.43 -20.11 8.37
N SER A 154 -9.75 -18.96 8.42
CA SER A 154 -9.68 -18.04 7.28
C SER A 154 -9.00 -18.67 6.06
N LEU A 155 -9.26 -18.12 4.87
CA LEU A 155 -8.67 -18.65 3.63
C LEU A 155 -7.13 -18.59 3.65
N GLU A 156 -6.56 -17.50 4.17
CA GLU A 156 -5.12 -17.35 4.41
C GLU A 156 -4.59 -18.40 5.39
N ALA A 157 -5.33 -18.68 6.48
CA ALA A 157 -4.96 -19.74 7.41
C ALA A 157 -5.01 -21.11 6.71
N MET A 158 -6.03 -21.43 5.92
CA MET A 158 -6.10 -22.68 5.15
C MET A 158 -4.92 -22.83 4.17
N GLN A 159 -4.60 -21.78 3.39
CA GLN A 159 -3.42 -21.73 2.52
C GLN A 159 -2.12 -21.97 3.31
N LYS A 160 -2.00 -21.37 4.50
CA LYS A 160 -0.82 -21.54 5.36
C LYS A 160 -0.74 -22.95 5.97
N ILE A 161 -1.85 -23.60 6.35
CA ILE A 161 -1.85 -25.02 6.76
C ILE A 161 -1.33 -25.90 5.59
N LEU A 162 -1.74 -25.61 4.35
CA LEU A 162 -1.26 -26.32 3.16
C LEU A 162 0.23 -26.09 2.88
N GLU A 163 0.76 -24.88 3.12
CA GLU A 163 2.20 -24.57 3.05
C GLU A 163 3.04 -25.29 4.12
N ILE A 164 2.53 -25.38 5.36
CA ILE A 164 3.31 -25.93 6.48
C ILE A 164 3.10 -27.43 6.72
N LYS A 165 2.29 -28.12 5.93
CA LYS A 165 2.05 -29.58 6.06
C LYS A 165 3.36 -30.37 6.09
N ALA A 166 3.35 -31.55 6.71
CA ALA A 166 4.51 -32.44 6.72
C ALA A 166 4.92 -32.85 5.29
N SER A 167 6.23 -33.03 5.06
CA SER A 167 6.72 -33.86 3.96
C SER A 167 6.40 -35.33 4.22
N ASP A 168 6.48 -36.18 3.19
CA ASP A 168 6.20 -37.61 3.35
C ASP A 168 7.21 -38.29 4.30
N GLU A 169 8.46 -37.81 4.34
CA GLU A 169 9.50 -38.29 5.25
C GLU A 169 9.28 -37.83 6.70
N GLU A 170 8.94 -36.55 6.91
CA GLU A 170 8.56 -36.02 8.25
C GLU A 170 7.34 -36.79 8.78
N LEU A 171 6.36 -37.02 7.92
CA LEU A 171 5.11 -37.68 8.26
C LEU A 171 5.30 -39.17 8.58
N MET A 172 6.16 -39.88 7.83
CA MET A 172 6.52 -41.26 8.12
C MET A 172 7.16 -41.39 9.51
N GLN A 173 8.15 -40.55 9.84
CA GLN A 173 8.81 -40.57 11.15
C GLN A 173 7.85 -40.29 12.31
N ILE A 174 6.91 -39.35 12.12
CA ILE A 174 5.88 -39.03 13.12
C ILE A 174 4.89 -40.19 13.31
N ARG A 175 4.52 -40.90 12.23
CA ARG A 175 3.64 -42.09 12.27
C ARG A 175 4.32 -43.29 12.92
N ASP A 176 5.55 -43.61 12.52
CA ASP A 176 6.36 -44.70 13.11
C ASP A 176 6.47 -44.56 14.64
N TYR A 177 6.68 -43.33 15.12
CA TYR A 177 6.70 -43.05 16.56
C TYR A 177 5.33 -43.19 17.22
N ALA A 178 4.27 -42.67 16.60
CA ALA A 178 2.91 -42.75 17.14
C ALA A 178 2.42 -44.21 17.26
N GLU A 179 2.64 -45.03 16.23
CA GLU A 179 2.31 -46.46 16.24
C GLU A 179 3.14 -47.23 17.26
N SER A 180 4.45 -46.93 17.37
CA SER A 180 5.32 -47.49 18.41
C SER A 180 4.88 -47.10 19.84
N SER A 181 4.28 -45.92 20.02
CA SER A 181 3.73 -45.47 21.30
C SER A 181 2.46 -46.25 21.68
N LEU A 182 1.52 -46.39 20.73
CA LEU A 182 0.29 -47.17 20.89
C LEU A 182 0.59 -48.64 21.24
N ALA A 183 1.55 -49.26 20.55
CA ALA A 183 1.98 -50.64 20.80
C ALA A 183 2.54 -50.88 22.22
N ASN A 184 3.01 -49.82 22.89
CA ASN A 184 3.55 -49.85 24.26
C ASN A 184 2.52 -49.41 25.33
N ASN A 185 1.22 -49.67 25.09
CA ASN A 185 0.10 -49.35 26.00
C ASN A 185 0.04 -47.87 26.42
N ASN A 186 0.39 -46.94 25.51
CA ASN A 186 0.48 -45.49 25.78
C ASN A 186 1.44 -45.11 26.92
N ASN A 187 2.35 -46.01 27.35
CA ASN A 187 3.34 -45.75 28.38
C ASN A 187 4.62 -45.07 27.83
N ALA A 188 4.57 -44.58 26.58
CA ALA A 188 5.62 -43.82 25.94
C ALA A 188 5.39 -42.31 26.08
N ILE A 189 6.41 -41.52 25.74
CA ILE A 189 6.42 -40.07 25.90
C ILE A 189 5.56 -39.44 24.78
N PRO A 190 4.66 -38.48 25.04
CA PRO A 190 3.86 -37.86 23.99
C PRO A 190 4.72 -37.11 22.97
N LEU A 191 4.26 -37.05 21.72
CA LEU A 191 4.80 -36.13 20.71
C LEU A 191 4.65 -34.67 21.17
N ASP A 192 5.55 -33.79 20.73
CA ASP A 192 5.36 -32.35 20.96
C ASP A 192 4.20 -31.78 20.10
N GLN A 193 3.67 -30.62 20.49
CA GLN A 193 2.49 -30.03 19.85
C GLN A 193 2.59 -29.84 18.32
N PRO A 194 3.74 -29.44 17.73
CA PRO A 194 3.86 -29.29 16.28
C PRO A 194 3.70 -30.63 15.54
N GLU A 195 4.35 -31.68 16.03
CA GLU A 195 4.27 -33.05 15.51
C GLU A 195 2.84 -33.61 15.61
N GLN A 196 2.16 -33.39 16.74
CA GLN A 196 0.74 -33.77 16.89
C GLN A 196 -0.16 -33.06 15.87
N PHE A 197 0.06 -31.76 15.65
CA PHE A 197 -0.71 -30.94 14.71
C PHE A 197 -0.53 -31.41 13.26
N LEU A 198 0.71 -31.68 12.82
CA LEU A 198 0.95 -32.24 11.48
C LEU A 198 0.36 -33.64 11.29
N LEU A 199 0.46 -34.50 12.31
CA LEU A 199 -0.15 -35.83 12.27
C LEU A 199 -1.67 -35.76 12.13
N ARG A 200 -2.33 -34.91 12.93
CA ARG A 200 -3.79 -34.67 12.88
C ARG A 200 -4.22 -34.18 11.49
N ILE A 201 -3.52 -33.20 10.92
CA ILE A 201 -3.76 -32.72 9.54
C ILE A 201 -3.67 -33.84 8.51
N SER A 202 -2.66 -34.71 8.63
CA SER A 202 -2.45 -35.82 7.70
C SER A 202 -3.57 -36.88 7.71
N SER A 203 -4.39 -36.91 8.76
CA SER A 203 -5.50 -37.86 8.94
C SER A 203 -6.78 -37.41 8.23
N ILE A 204 -6.90 -36.12 7.89
CA ILE A 204 -8.05 -35.62 7.10
C ILE A 204 -7.96 -36.21 5.68
N SER A 205 -8.98 -36.97 5.30
CA SER A 205 -9.00 -37.68 4.02
C SER A 205 -9.04 -36.71 2.84
N PHE A 206 -8.02 -36.74 1.98
CA PHE A 206 -7.79 -35.79 0.88
C PHE A 206 -7.59 -34.33 1.36
N PHE A 207 -6.85 -34.16 2.46
CA PHE A 207 -6.55 -32.85 3.07
C PHE A 207 -6.08 -31.78 2.06
N SER A 208 -5.07 -32.11 1.23
CA SER A 208 -4.45 -31.12 0.33
C SER A 208 -5.41 -30.69 -0.77
N GLU A 209 -6.17 -31.64 -1.28
CA GLU A 209 -7.16 -31.48 -2.34
C GLU A 209 -8.36 -30.68 -1.82
N ARG A 210 -8.85 -30.96 -0.60
CA ARG A 210 -9.92 -30.20 0.05
C ARG A 210 -9.59 -28.73 0.19
N ILE A 211 -8.42 -28.39 0.77
CA ILE A 211 -8.03 -26.97 0.89
C ILE A 211 -7.84 -26.34 -0.49
N SER A 212 -7.24 -27.05 -1.45
CA SER A 212 -7.10 -26.54 -2.82
C SER A 212 -8.47 -26.23 -3.46
N CYS A 213 -9.48 -27.08 -3.24
CA CYS A 213 -10.85 -26.84 -3.70
C CYS A 213 -11.54 -25.67 -2.98
N ILE A 214 -11.34 -25.51 -1.66
CA ILE A 214 -11.92 -24.39 -0.88
C ILE A 214 -11.32 -23.06 -1.33
N VAL A 215 -9.98 -23.00 -1.46
CA VAL A 215 -9.24 -21.84 -1.99
C VAL A 215 -9.72 -21.48 -3.39
N PHE A 216 -9.74 -22.46 -4.30
CA PHE A 216 -10.24 -22.24 -5.66
C PHE A 216 -11.70 -21.74 -5.67
N GLN A 217 -12.59 -22.35 -4.89
CA GLN A 217 -14.00 -21.95 -4.83
C GLN A 217 -14.19 -20.51 -4.33
N ALA A 218 -13.41 -20.08 -3.34
CA ALA A 218 -13.48 -18.72 -2.81
C ALA A 218 -12.95 -17.66 -3.81
N GLU A 219 -11.85 -17.97 -4.50
CA GLU A 219 -11.18 -17.03 -5.41
C GLU A 219 -11.78 -17.02 -6.83
N PHE A 220 -12.47 -18.10 -7.25
CA PHE A 220 -12.94 -18.31 -8.63
C PHE A 220 -13.77 -17.14 -9.17
N GLU A 221 -14.71 -16.62 -8.39
CA GLU A 221 -15.63 -15.57 -8.83
C GLU A 221 -14.93 -14.22 -9.02
N GLU A 222 -13.87 -13.93 -8.25
CA GLU A 222 -13.03 -12.74 -8.49
C GLU A 222 -12.14 -12.93 -9.72
N HIS A 223 -11.47 -14.08 -9.85
CA HIS A 223 -10.66 -14.40 -11.03
C HIS A 223 -11.49 -14.37 -12.33
N TYR A 224 -12.68 -14.98 -12.32
CA TYR A 224 -13.63 -14.95 -13.43
C TYR A 224 -14.06 -13.51 -13.76
N LYS A 225 -14.45 -12.70 -12.76
CA LYS A 225 -14.76 -11.28 -12.97
C LYS A 225 -13.57 -10.47 -13.45
N GLY A 226 -12.35 -10.83 -13.07
CA GLY A 226 -11.10 -10.24 -13.58
C GLY A 226 -10.96 -10.46 -15.08
N VAL A 227 -10.91 -11.73 -15.51
CA VAL A 227 -10.75 -12.13 -16.92
C VAL A 227 -11.92 -11.64 -17.78
N SER A 228 -13.16 -11.79 -17.29
CA SER A 228 -14.37 -11.36 -18.01
C SER A 228 -14.41 -9.84 -18.25
N ARG A 229 -13.99 -9.02 -17.28
CA ARG A 229 -13.84 -7.56 -17.48
C ARG A 229 -12.76 -7.24 -18.52
N LYS A 230 -11.58 -7.87 -18.43
CA LYS A 230 -10.47 -7.70 -19.39
C LYS A 230 -10.92 -7.99 -20.83
N LEU A 231 -11.47 -9.19 -21.07
CA LEU A 231 -11.98 -9.61 -22.38
C LEU A 231 -13.07 -8.69 -22.90
N LYS A 232 -13.97 -8.21 -22.03
CA LYS A 232 -15.01 -7.25 -22.40
C LYS A 232 -14.42 -5.91 -22.83
N THR A 233 -13.45 -5.36 -22.10
CA THR A 233 -12.78 -4.10 -22.47
C THR A 233 -12.04 -4.23 -23.81
N VAL A 234 -11.24 -5.28 -24.02
CA VAL A 234 -10.60 -5.54 -25.32
C VAL A 234 -11.62 -5.60 -26.44
N LYS A 235 -12.69 -6.40 -26.26
CA LYS A 235 -13.77 -6.53 -27.25
C LYS A 235 -14.40 -5.17 -27.58
N GLN A 236 -14.79 -4.38 -26.57
CA GLN A 236 -15.43 -3.08 -26.77
C GLN A 236 -14.50 -2.05 -27.43
N THR A 237 -13.20 -2.07 -27.12
CA THR A 237 -12.20 -1.23 -27.80
C THR A 237 -12.04 -1.64 -29.27
N CYS A 238 -12.00 -2.94 -29.58
CA CYS A 238 -11.97 -3.43 -30.96
C CYS A 238 -13.25 -3.07 -31.74
N GLU A 239 -14.43 -3.25 -31.14
CA GLU A 239 -15.72 -2.85 -31.73
C GLU A 239 -15.73 -1.34 -32.03
N PHE A 240 -15.33 -0.49 -31.07
CA PHE A 240 -15.23 0.96 -31.30
C PHE A 240 -14.29 1.31 -32.48
N LEU A 241 -13.08 0.73 -32.52
CA LEU A 241 -12.06 1.04 -33.52
C LEU A 241 -12.46 0.61 -34.94
N VAL A 242 -13.35 -0.37 -35.08
CA VAL A 242 -13.88 -0.83 -36.38
C VAL A 242 -15.19 -0.11 -36.75
N GLU A 243 -16.06 0.14 -35.77
CA GLU A 243 -17.43 0.57 -36.03
C GLU A 243 -17.65 2.10 -35.95
N SER A 244 -16.85 2.86 -35.17
CA SER A 244 -17.09 4.31 -34.99
C SER A 244 -17.01 5.11 -36.31
N GLU A 245 -18.15 5.67 -36.71
CA GLU A 245 -18.26 6.62 -37.82
C GLU A 245 -17.55 7.95 -37.52
N GLU A 246 -17.44 8.31 -36.25
CA GLU A 246 -16.70 9.48 -35.78
C GLU A 246 -15.19 9.32 -36.02
N LEU A 247 -14.63 8.13 -35.71
CA LEU A 247 -13.24 7.77 -36.00
C LEU A 247 -12.97 7.69 -37.51
N LYS A 248 -13.86 7.05 -38.28
CA LYS A 248 -13.80 6.99 -39.75
C LYS A 248 -13.82 8.39 -40.38
N HIS A 249 -14.65 9.30 -39.86
CA HIS A 249 -14.70 10.69 -40.32
C HIS A 249 -13.40 11.45 -40.00
N LEU A 250 -12.82 11.25 -38.81
CA LEU A 250 -11.50 11.81 -38.47
C LEU A 250 -10.40 11.31 -39.41
N PHE A 251 -10.36 10.00 -39.69
CA PHE A 251 -9.40 9.41 -40.64
C PHE A 251 -9.61 9.93 -42.08
N SER A 252 -10.86 10.13 -42.51
CA SER A 252 -11.18 10.75 -43.81
C SER A 252 -10.64 12.19 -43.92
N ILE A 253 -10.75 12.99 -42.86
CA ILE A 253 -10.15 14.34 -42.81
C ILE A 253 -8.62 14.26 -42.91
N ILE A 254 -7.98 13.34 -42.17
CA ILE A 254 -6.52 13.15 -42.19
C ILE A 254 -6.05 12.72 -43.60
N LEU A 255 -6.73 11.75 -44.22
CA LEU A 255 -6.42 11.26 -45.56
C LEU A 255 -6.58 12.36 -46.62
N THR A 256 -7.67 13.14 -46.54
CA THR A 256 -7.94 14.25 -47.45
C THR A 256 -6.86 15.33 -47.36
N LEU A 257 -6.48 15.74 -46.15
CA LEU A 257 -5.44 16.76 -45.95
C LEU A 257 -4.05 16.25 -46.36
N GLY A 258 -3.71 14.99 -46.04
CA GLY A 258 -2.45 14.37 -46.47
C GLY A 258 -2.34 14.28 -47.99
N ASN A 259 -3.40 13.85 -48.68
CA ASN A 259 -3.45 13.78 -50.14
C ASN A 259 -3.39 15.17 -50.81
N PHE A 260 -3.98 16.20 -50.20
CA PHE A 260 -3.87 17.58 -50.68
C PHE A 260 -2.44 18.13 -50.50
N MET A 261 -1.85 17.95 -49.31
CA MET A 261 -0.48 18.42 -49.00
C MET A 261 0.60 17.74 -49.85
N ASN A 262 0.41 16.47 -50.18
CA ASN A 262 1.31 15.71 -51.06
C ASN A 262 0.92 15.78 -52.55
N GLY A 263 0.06 16.72 -52.94
CA GLY A 263 -0.39 16.90 -54.32
C GLY A 263 0.77 17.02 -55.31
N GLY A 264 0.69 16.30 -56.43
CA GLY A 264 1.75 16.22 -57.44
C GLY A 264 2.91 15.27 -57.11
N ASN A 265 3.04 14.78 -55.87
CA ASN A 265 4.06 13.79 -55.52
C ASN A 265 3.59 12.35 -55.84
N ARG A 266 4.12 11.78 -56.93
CA ARG A 266 3.76 10.44 -57.46
C ARG A 266 4.00 9.27 -56.50
N THR A 267 4.73 9.45 -55.38
CA THR A 267 4.95 8.40 -54.37
C THR A 267 4.42 8.75 -52.98
N ARG A 268 3.72 9.88 -52.80
CA ARG A 268 3.21 10.33 -51.49
C ARG A 268 1.81 10.95 -51.49
N GLY A 269 1.27 11.34 -52.64
CA GLY A 269 -0.13 11.73 -52.80
C GLY A 269 -0.93 10.65 -53.54
N GLN A 270 -2.26 10.78 -53.53
CA GLN A 270 -3.21 9.78 -54.06
C GLN A 270 -3.10 8.42 -53.34
N ALA A 271 -2.99 8.45 -52.01
CA ALA A 271 -3.07 7.26 -51.17
C ALA A 271 -4.53 6.94 -50.81
N ASP A 272 -4.87 5.66 -50.79
CA ASP A 272 -6.19 5.14 -50.36
C ASP A 272 -6.32 5.00 -48.83
N GLY A 273 -5.20 5.09 -48.09
CA GLY A 273 -5.14 4.96 -46.64
C GLY A 273 -3.76 5.29 -46.08
N PHE A 274 -3.57 5.14 -44.76
CA PHE A 274 -2.30 5.39 -44.07
C PHE A 274 -2.10 4.43 -42.89
N GLY A 275 -0.84 4.19 -42.51
CA GLY A 275 -0.50 3.49 -41.27
C GLY A 275 -0.72 4.36 -40.04
N LEU A 276 -1.24 3.79 -38.95
CA LEU A 276 -1.64 4.52 -37.74
C LEU A 276 -0.45 5.22 -37.04
N GLU A 277 0.78 4.83 -37.32
CA GLU A 277 1.99 5.50 -36.83
C GLU A 277 2.13 6.95 -37.32
N ILE A 278 1.38 7.37 -38.35
CA ILE A 278 1.30 8.78 -38.77
C ILE A 278 0.59 9.66 -37.73
N LEU A 279 -0.34 9.11 -36.94
CA LEU A 279 -1.17 9.87 -36.00
C LEU A 279 -0.31 10.59 -34.95
N SER A 280 0.76 9.92 -34.48
CA SER A 280 1.73 10.48 -33.54
C SER A 280 2.48 11.72 -34.07
N LYS A 281 2.58 11.85 -35.40
CA LYS A 281 3.36 12.87 -36.13
C LYS A 281 2.53 14.09 -36.55
N LEU A 282 1.20 14.01 -36.44
CA LEU A 282 0.28 15.13 -36.78
C LEU A 282 0.52 16.38 -35.92
N LYS A 283 1.12 16.22 -34.74
CA LYS A 283 1.51 17.31 -33.84
C LYS A 283 2.79 18.02 -34.29
N ASP A 284 3.67 17.35 -35.03
CA ASP A 284 5.01 17.83 -35.37
C ASP A 284 4.99 18.72 -36.62
N VAL A 285 4.02 18.50 -37.51
CA VAL A 285 3.76 19.36 -38.67
C VAL A 285 3.12 20.67 -38.22
N LYS A 286 3.82 21.79 -38.45
CA LYS A 286 3.39 23.15 -38.07
C LYS A 286 2.87 23.97 -39.25
N SER A 287 2.05 24.97 -38.94
CA SER A 287 1.67 26.05 -39.86
C SER A 287 2.84 26.99 -40.17
N ALA A 288 2.69 27.83 -41.20
CA ALA A 288 3.74 28.77 -41.63
C ALA A 288 4.10 29.83 -40.57
N ASP A 289 3.15 30.20 -39.71
CA ASP A 289 3.33 31.07 -38.55
C ASP A 289 3.76 30.30 -37.28
N THR A 290 3.89 28.97 -37.37
CA THR A 290 4.29 28.01 -36.32
C THR A 290 3.39 27.89 -35.08
N ASN A 291 2.38 28.75 -34.91
CA ASN A 291 1.47 28.73 -33.75
C ASN A 291 0.45 27.59 -33.77
N THR A 292 0.15 27.02 -34.94
CA THR A 292 -0.83 25.94 -35.13
C THR A 292 -0.12 24.68 -35.62
N THR A 293 -0.60 23.49 -35.23
CA THR A 293 -0.14 22.21 -35.80
C THR A 293 -1.22 21.57 -36.67
N LEU A 294 -0.84 20.63 -37.54
CA LEU A 294 -1.79 19.91 -38.39
C LEU A 294 -2.87 19.20 -37.54
N LEU A 295 -2.50 18.63 -36.39
CA LEU A 295 -3.45 18.07 -35.42
C LEU A 295 -4.50 19.10 -34.92
N HIS A 296 -4.07 20.31 -34.54
CA HIS A 296 -5.01 21.38 -34.15
C HIS A 296 -5.94 21.77 -35.31
N PHE A 297 -5.42 21.81 -36.54
CA PHE A 297 -6.22 22.10 -37.74
C PHE A 297 -7.25 21.00 -38.02
N ILE A 298 -6.87 19.72 -37.90
CA ILE A 298 -7.76 18.56 -38.05
C ILE A 298 -8.89 18.61 -37.01
N ILE A 299 -8.59 18.80 -35.73
CA ILE A 299 -9.59 18.84 -34.65
C ILE A 299 -10.59 19.99 -34.89
N ARG A 300 -10.10 21.19 -35.24
CA ARG A 300 -10.96 22.34 -35.59
C ARG A 300 -11.82 22.06 -36.82
N THR A 301 -11.32 21.28 -37.78
CA THR A 301 -12.02 20.90 -39.01
C THR A 301 -13.12 19.87 -38.73
N TYR A 302 -12.84 18.84 -37.93
CA TYR A 302 -13.82 17.85 -37.45
C TYR A 302 -14.97 18.53 -36.70
N ILE A 303 -14.65 19.39 -35.72
CA ILE A 303 -15.65 20.17 -34.96
C ILE A 303 -16.48 21.08 -35.89
N SER A 304 -15.85 21.72 -36.88
CA SER A 304 -16.56 22.55 -37.86
C SER A 304 -17.51 21.73 -38.75
N GLN A 305 -17.15 20.51 -39.12
CA GLN A 305 -18.02 19.63 -39.92
C GLN A 305 -19.20 19.09 -39.08
N CYS A 306 -18.95 18.62 -37.85
CA CYS A 306 -20.02 18.20 -36.93
C CYS A 306 -21.06 19.31 -36.72
N ARG A 307 -20.62 20.56 -36.51
CA ARG A 307 -21.51 21.71 -36.36
C ARG A 307 -22.26 22.10 -37.64
N LYS A 308 -21.69 21.86 -38.83
CA LYS A 308 -22.41 22.03 -40.11
C LYS A 308 -23.49 20.98 -40.30
N SER A 309 -23.30 19.78 -39.75
CA SER A 309 -24.31 18.72 -39.67
C SER A 309 -25.35 18.91 -38.56
N GLY A 310 -25.36 20.07 -37.89
CA GLY A 310 -26.35 20.43 -36.87
C GLY A 310 -26.00 20.06 -35.42
N ILE A 311 -24.89 19.34 -35.19
CA ILE A 311 -24.51 18.88 -33.84
C ILE A 311 -23.99 20.06 -33.00
N ILE A 312 -24.54 20.26 -31.80
CA ILE A 312 -24.05 21.30 -30.87
C ILE A 312 -22.74 20.87 -30.20
N LEU A 313 -21.91 21.82 -29.75
CA LEU A 313 -20.56 21.54 -29.22
C LEU A 313 -20.54 20.50 -28.09
N GLN A 314 -21.55 20.50 -27.23
CA GLN A 314 -21.71 19.60 -26.09
C GLN A 314 -22.07 18.16 -26.48
N GLU A 315 -22.60 17.95 -27.70
CA GLU A 315 -23.04 16.65 -28.22
C GLU A 315 -22.04 16.04 -29.21
N ILE A 316 -20.93 16.74 -29.50
CA ILE A 316 -19.85 16.19 -30.34
C ILE A 316 -19.14 15.09 -29.56
N LYS A 317 -19.48 13.83 -29.87
CA LYS A 317 -18.73 12.66 -29.43
C LYS A 317 -17.26 12.78 -29.84
N LEU A 318 -16.39 12.29 -28.97
CA LEU A 318 -14.97 12.15 -29.29
C LEU A 318 -14.78 11.06 -30.35
N PRO A 319 -14.01 11.32 -31.43
CA PRO A 319 -13.73 10.34 -32.49
C PRO A 319 -12.65 9.32 -32.11
N ILE A 320 -12.40 9.11 -30.82
CA ILE A 320 -11.39 8.22 -30.26
C ILE A 320 -11.93 7.56 -28.98
N PRO A 321 -11.47 6.35 -28.60
CA PRO A 321 -11.82 5.75 -27.31
C PRO A 321 -11.32 6.61 -26.14
N ASP A 322 -11.84 6.35 -24.94
CA ASP A 322 -11.23 6.89 -23.72
C ASP A 322 -9.80 6.35 -23.57
N PRO A 323 -8.79 7.20 -23.25
CA PRO A 323 -7.41 6.76 -23.09
C PRO A 323 -7.26 5.66 -22.04
N GLY A 324 -8.03 5.71 -20.95
CA GLY A 324 -7.99 4.70 -19.91
C GLY A 324 -8.60 3.36 -20.36
N ASP A 325 -9.51 3.31 -21.33
CA ASP A 325 -10.01 2.04 -21.88
C ASP A 325 -9.07 1.44 -22.93
N LEU A 326 -8.34 2.30 -23.67
CA LEU A 326 -7.18 1.89 -24.47
C LEU A 326 -6.08 1.29 -23.59
N ASP A 327 -5.61 2.02 -22.57
CA ASP A 327 -4.53 1.56 -21.67
C ASP A 327 -4.91 0.24 -20.97
N LYS A 328 -6.15 0.11 -20.49
CA LYS A 328 -6.67 -1.15 -19.93
C LYS A 328 -6.60 -2.31 -20.93
N SER A 329 -6.88 -2.08 -22.21
CA SER A 329 -6.82 -3.11 -23.27
C SER A 329 -5.41 -3.44 -23.74
N VAL A 330 -4.45 -2.52 -23.57
CA VAL A 330 -3.04 -2.69 -23.96
C VAL A 330 -2.20 -3.33 -22.85
N LEU A 331 -2.57 -3.15 -21.58
CA LEU A 331 -1.92 -3.80 -20.41
C LEU A 331 -2.29 -5.29 -20.27
N HIS A 332 -2.35 -6.01 -21.38
CA HIS A 332 -2.58 -7.45 -21.46
C HIS A 332 -1.44 -8.06 -22.28
N ASP A 333 -0.38 -8.51 -21.60
CA ASP A 333 0.56 -9.45 -22.21
C ASP A 333 -0.22 -10.64 -22.78
N GLY A 334 0.09 -11.01 -24.02
CA GLY A 334 -0.64 -12.03 -24.77
C GLY A 334 -0.38 -13.47 -24.32
N ASP A 335 0.38 -13.65 -23.24
CA ASP A 335 0.74 -14.94 -22.66
C ASP A 335 -0.41 -15.45 -21.76
N LEU A 336 -1.40 -16.07 -22.41
CA LEU A 336 -2.60 -16.67 -21.80
C LEU A 336 -2.83 -18.11 -22.33
#